data_AF-A0A7V9H231-F1
#
_entry.id   AF-A0A7V9H231-F1
#
_cell.length_a   1.000
_cell.length_b   1.000
_cell.length_c   1.000
_cell.angle_alpha   90.00
_cell.angle_beta   90.00
_cell.angle_gamma   90.00
#
_symmetry.space_group_name_H-M   'P 1'
#
loop_
_entity.id
_entity.type
_entity.pdbx_description
1 polymer ?
#
loop_
_entity_poly.entity_id
_entity_poly.type
_entity_poly.pdbx_seq_one_letter_code
_entity_poly.pdbx_strand_id
1 'polypeptide(L)'
;GSPVTETKKSYGCSAWKENRCDFAIWKQVSGKRLSASQAKQLLTNRRTPQLKGFRSKAGKPYAAALKLDEEHKVRLDFENGR
;
A
#
# COMPACT_ATOMS: atom_id res chain seq x y z
N GLY A 1 -4.39 -10.29 16.33
CA GLY A 1 -3.91 -9.53 15.15
C GLY A 1 -4.26 -10.32 13.92
N SER A 2 -5.00 -9.73 12.98
CA SER A 2 -5.60 -10.44 11.86
C SER A 2 -4.53 -11.00 10.89
N PRO A 3 -4.73 -12.22 10.33
CA PRO A 3 -3.78 -12.83 9.42
C PRO A 3 -3.75 -12.10 8.08
N VAL A 4 -2.57 -11.61 7.70
CA VAL A 4 -2.30 -11.03 6.38
C VAL A 4 -1.83 -12.18 5.48
N THR A 5 -2.55 -12.44 4.39
CA THR A 5 -2.11 -13.40 3.36
C THR A 5 -1.07 -12.73 2.46
N GLU A 6 0.18 -13.17 2.58
CA GLU A 6 1.20 -12.76 1.62
C GLU A 6 1.16 -13.68 0.39
N THR A 7 0.94 -13.10 -0.79
CA THR A 7 1.19 -13.79 -2.06
C THR A 7 2.56 -13.41 -2.61
N LYS A 8 3.03 -14.15 -3.62
CA LYS A 8 4.33 -13.88 -4.26
C LYS A 8 4.45 -12.46 -4.83
N LYS A 9 3.34 -11.83 -5.22
CA LYS A 9 3.31 -10.52 -5.90
C LYS A 9 2.59 -9.42 -5.10
N SER A 10 1.73 -9.79 -4.16
CA SER A 10 0.91 -8.84 -3.39
C SER A 10 0.66 -9.30 -1.95
N TYR A 11 0.45 -8.35 -1.05
CA TYR A 11 -0.11 -8.56 0.28
C TYR A 11 -1.63 -8.41 0.20
N GLY A 12 -2.36 -9.41 0.68
CA GLY A 12 -3.80 -9.34 0.91
C GLY A 12 -4.13 -9.77 2.32
N CYS A 13 -5.39 -9.73 2.71
CA CYS A 13 -5.81 -10.21 4.01
C CYS A 13 -6.55 -11.55 3.88
N SER A 14 -6.27 -12.49 4.77
CA SER A 14 -6.95 -13.80 4.78
C SER A 14 -8.38 -13.69 5.32
N ALA A 15 -8.70 -12.58 6.00
CA ALA A 15 -9.97 -12.36 6.67
C ALA A 15 -11.08 -11.85 5.72
N TRP A 16 -11.15 -12.37 4.48
CA TRP A 16 -12.29 -12.14 3.57
C TRP A 16 -13.61 -12.41 4.28
N LYS A 17 -13.67 -13.52 5.05
CA LYS A 17 -14.91 -14.05 5.63
C LYS A 17 -15.40 -13.29 6.88
N GLU A 18 -14.52 -12.61 7.58
CA GLU A 18 -14.83 -11.99 8.89
C GLU A 18 -14.78 -10.47 8.85
N ASN A 19 -13.98 -9.86 7.95
CA ASN A 19 -13.75 -8.42 7.93
C ASN A 19 -13.86 -7.78 6.52
N ARG A 20 -14.44 -8.46 5.51
CA ARG A 20 -14.56 -7.98 4.11
C ARG A 20 -13.26 -7.35 3.59
N CYS A 21 -12.17 -8.08 3.76
CA CYS A 21 -10.83 -7.57 3.54
C CYS A 21 -10.37 -7.87 2.11
N ASP A 22 -11.01 -7.24 1.11
CA ASP A 22 -10.78 -7.45 -0.33
C ASP A 22 -9.59 -6.63 -0.89
N PHE A 23 -8.55 -6.46 -0.08
CA PHE A 23 -7.44 -5.55 -0.38
C PHE A 23 -6.28 -6.27 -1.07
N ALA A 24 -5.77 -5.71 -2.17
CA ALA A 24 -4.59 -6.22 -2.88
C ALA A 24 -3.50 -5.15 -2.95
N ILE A 25 -2.49 -5.27 -2.07
CA ILE A 25 -1.34 -4.36 -2.01
C ILE A 25 -0.19 -4.98 -2.79
N TRP A 26 0.23 -4.37 -3.88
CA TRP A 26 1.39 -4.85 -4.62
C TRP A 26 2.68 -4.70 -3.79
N LYS A 27 3.55 -5.71 -3.83
CA LYS A 27 4.88 -5.62 -3.19
C LYS A 27 5.72 -4.50 -3.78
N GLN A 28 5.45 -4.11 -5.02
CA GLN A 28 6.13 -3.06 -5.73
C GLN A 28 5.13 -1.96 -6.11
N VAL A 29 5.32 -0.75 -5.58
CA VAL A 29 4.48 0.41 -5.83
C VAL A 29 5.39 1.57 -6.24
N SER A 30 5.16 2.16 -7.42
CA SER A 30 5.94 3.31 -7.90
C SER A 30 7.47 3.10 -7.89
N GLY A 31 7.90 1.89 -8.26
CA GLY A 31 9.33 1.52 -8.25
C GLY A 31 9.94 1.27 -6.86
N LYS A 32 9.16 1.41 -5.78
CA LYS A 32 9.56 1.07 -4.41
C LYS A 32 9.02 -0.30 -4.03
N ARG A 33 9.82 -1.10 -3.33
CA ARG A 33 9.35 -2.32 -2.66
C ARG A 33 8.76 -1.98 -1.29
N LEU A 34 7.50 -2.33 -1.05
CA LEU A 34 6.86 -2.21 0.26
C LEU A 34 7.36 -3.31 1.20
N SER A 35 7.54 -2.95 2.46
CA SER A 35 7.79 -3.91 3.53
C SER A 35 6.47 -4.46 4.09
N ALA A 36 6.50 -5.67 4.64
CA ALA A 36 5.33 -6.28 5.27
C ALA A 36 4.70 -5.40 6.36
N SER A 37 5.53 -4.67 7.13
CA SER A 37 5.05 -3.73 8.16
C SER A 37 4.26 -2.55 7.56
N GLN A 38 4.70 -2.02 6.42
CA GLN A 38 3.98 -0.94 5.70
C GLN A 38 2.67 -1.45 5.12
N ALA A 39 2.69 -2.65 4.53
CA ALA A 39 1.47 -3.29 4.03
C ALA A 39 0.47 -3.51 5.16
N LYS A 40 0.92 -3.99 6.33
CA LYS A 40 0.07 -4.18 7.51
C LYS A 40 -0.54 -2.87 7.99
N GLN A 41 0.22 -1.77 8.03
CA GLN A 41 -0.32 -0.45 8.35
C GLN A 41 -1.35 0.02 7.32
N LEU A 42 -1.09 -0.17 6.03
CA LEU A 42 -2.02 0.19 4.96
C LEU A 42 -3.32 -0.62 5.05
N LEU A 43 -3.25 -1.91 5.38
CA LEU A 43 -4.43 -2.76 5.58
C LEU A 43 -5.23 -2.35 6.82
N THR A 44 -4.54 -1.95 7.89
CA THR A 44 -5.18 -1.60 9.18
C THR A 44 -5.80 -0.22 9.13
N ASN A 45 -5.06 0.78 8.64
CA ASN A 45 -5.45 2.19 8.67
C ASN A 45 -6.03 2.70 7.35
N ARG A 46 -6.07 1.88 6.29
CA ARG A 46 -6.36 2.27 4.89
C ARG A 46 -5.45 3.36 4.31
N ARG A 47 -4.48 3.85 5.09
CA ARG A 47 -3.49 4.87 4.73
C ARG A 47 -2.15 4.53 5.39
N THR A 48 -1.05 4.75 4.69
CA THR A 48 0.30 4.70 5.28
C THR A 48 0.80 6.09 5.62
N PRO A 49 1.76 6.21 6.55
CA PRO A 49 2.57 7.41 6.64
C PRO A 49 3.30 7.71 5.32
N GLN A 50 3.82 8.92 5.20
CA GLN A 50 4.57 9.37 4.04
C GLN A 50 5.85 8.53 3.88
N LEU A 51 5.89 7.68 2.84
CA LEU A 51 7.01 6.80 2.56
C LEU A 51 7.96 7.50 1.59
N LYS A 52 9.25 7.50 1.91
CA LYS A 52 10.31 8.09 1.09
C LYS A 52 10.90 7.06 0.13
N GLY A 53 11.37 7.53 -1.03
CA GLY A 53 12.11 6.72 -1.99
C GLY A 53 11.25 6.05 -3.06
N PHE A 54 10.04 6.57 -3.30
CA PHE A 54 9.33 6.29 -4.55
C PHE A 54 10.07 6.95 -5.70
N ARG A 55 9.95 6.39 -6.90
CA ARG A 55 10.63 6.92 -8.09
C ARG A 55 9.60 7.44 -9.08
N SER A 56 9.71 8.72 -9.44
CA SER A 56 8.73 9.33 -10.36
C SER A 56 9.02 8.91 -11.79
N LYS A 57 8.09 9.19 -12.72
CA LYS A 57 8.35 9.01 -14.16
C LYS A 57 9.60 9.77 -14.62
N ALA A 58 9.92 10.89 -13.97
CA ALA A 58 11.13 11.67 -14.22
C ALA A 58 12.40 11.08 -13.55
N GLY A 59 12.30 9.92 -12.90
CA GLY A 59 13.42 9.24 -12.26
C GLY A 59 13.87 9.85 -10.91
N LYS A 60 13.21 10.93 -10.45
CA LYS A 60 13.54 11.58 -9.18
C LYS A 60 12.93 10.83 -7.99
N PRO A 61 13.67 10.67 -6.88
CA PRO A 61 13.12 10.13 -5.65
C PRO A 61 12.14 11.14 -5.04
N TYR A 62 10.97 10.68 -4.61
CA TYR A 62 10.00 11.50 -3.90
C TYR A 62 9.41 10.74 -2.72
N ALA A 63 8.70 11.49 -1.88
CA ALA A 63 7.96 10.97 -0.75
C ALA A 63 6.46 11.09 -1.02
N ALA A 64 5.70 10.04 -0.76
CA ALA A 64 4.25 10.05 -0.90
C ALA A 64 3.63 9.14 0.17
N ALA A 65 2.39 9.41 0.55
CA ALA A 65 1.62 8.44 1.32
C ALA A 65 0.97 7.43 0.36
N LEU A 66 0.58 6.28 0.88
CA LEU A 66 -0.26 5.33 0.16
C LEU A 66 -1.63 5.37 0.80
N LYS A 67 -2.67 5.38 -0.03
CA LYS A 67 -4.05 5.21 0.40
C LYS A 67 -4.68 4.05 -0.34
N LEU A 68 -5.63 3.40 0.31
CA LEU A 68 -6.50 2.45 -0.33
C LEU A 68 -7.70 3.18 -0.94
N ASP A 69 -7.95 2.92 -2.21
CA ASP A 69 -9.11 3.42 -2.93
C ASP A 69 -10.35 2.55 -2.67
N GLU A 70 -11.52 2.99 -3.16
CA GLU A 70 -12.79 2.26 -2.99
C GLU A 70 -12.78 0.91 -3.71
N GLU A 71 -12.02 0.80 -4.80
CA GLU A 71 -11.72 -0.47 -5.49
C GLU A 71 -10.65 -1.32 -4.76
N HIS A 72 -10.29 -0.97 -3.52
CA HIS A 72 -9.29 -1.69 -2.73
C HIS A 72 -7.88 -1.73 -3.35
N LYS A 73 -7.63 -0.80 -4.28
CA LYS A 73 -6.36 -0.61 -4.97
C LYS A 73 -5.51 0.40 -4.22
N VAL A 74 -4.21 0.12 -4.16
CA VAL A 74 -3.23 1.05 -3.58
C VAL A 74 -3.00 2.21 -4.54
N ARG A 75 -3.33 3.42 -4.09
CA ARG A 75 -3.04 4.68 -4.76
C ARG A 75 -2.00 5.45 -3.98
N LEU A 76 -1.18 6.21 -4.71
CA LEU A 76 -0.29 7.19 -4.09
C LEU A 76 -1.14 8.41 -3.72
N ASP A 77 -1.17 8.70 -2.43
CA ASP A 77 -1.72 9.93 -1.88
C ASP A 77 -0.62 10.99 -1.95
N PHE A 78 -0.62 11.70 -3.08
CA PHE A 78 0.11 12.94 -3.22
C PHE A 78 -0.79 14.02 -2.66
N GLU A 79 -0.54 14.45 -1.44
CA GLU A 79 -1.13 15.69 -0.93
C GLU A 79 -0.64 16.79 -1.89
N ASN A 80 -1.54 17.28 -2.74
CA ASN A 80 -1.27 18.29 -3.78
C ASN A 80 -0.33 19.37 -3.23
N GLY A 81 0.88 19.51 -3.78
CA GLY A 81 1.82 20.46 -3.20
C GLY A 81 3.17 20.61 -3.89
N ARG A 82 3.15 21.22 -5.08
CA ARG A 82 4.21 22.04 -5.70
C ARG A 82 5.34 21.35 -6.47
#